data_AF-A0A349HQM1-F1
#
_entry.id   AF-A0A349HQM1-F1
#
_cell.length_a   1.000
_cell.length_b   1.000
_cell.length_c   1.000
_cell.angle_alpha   90.00
_cell.angle_beta   90.00
_cell.angle_gamma   90.00
#
_symmetry.space_group_name_H-M   'P 1'
#
loop_
_entity.id
_entity.type
_entity.pdbx_description
1 polymer ?
#
loop_
_entity_poly.entity_id
_entity_poly.type
_entity_poly.pdbx_seq_one_letter_code
_entity_poly.pdbx_strand_id
1 'polypeptide(L)'
;MKETKICYKCGVEKPIELFVKRKNHKDGFENRCKQCAREYYHANKEKCLERNRKRRQEMQEICKIEGCNDKVSAKGFCNRHYKQMNTFGEIRRTRIDPNEIIIKGHYAEMKLYDKCGKEKAITLIDVEDVPLVDNYKWCYKEGYVMTGHTRSNDRKLLHRFIMNAPDDKVVDHINQDTLDNRKSNLRVCTVAENSRNSSKTIGVYRRKDCKSDVWRAMIMIDGEPIKLGKFNNKEEALKA
;
A
#
# COMPACT_ATOMS: atom_id res chain seq x y z
N MET A 1 -12.20 41.41 42.25
CA MET A 1 -11.40 40.98 41.08
C MET A 1 -10.19 41.89 40.98
N LYS A 2 -9.04 41.48 40.41
CA LYS A 2 -7.92 42.42 40.21
C LYS A 2 -8.29 43.43 39.12
N GLU A 3 -8.48 44.69 39.49
CA GLU A 3 -8.84 45.79 38.59
C GLU A 3 -7.63 46.35 37.85
N THR A 4 -6.43 46.09 38.40
CA THR A 4 -5.14 46.56 37.89
C THR A 4 -4.17 45.40 37.67
N LYS A 5 -3.21 45.61 36.76
CA LYS A 5 -2.12 44.69 36.42
C LYS A 5 -0.85 45.48 36.15
N ILE A 6 0.29 44.95 36.60
CA ILE A 6 1.61 45.53 36.30
C ILE A 6 2.05 45.08 34.91
N CYS A 7 2.42 46.03 34.06
CA CYS A 7 2.99 45.74 32.75
C CYS A 7 4.45 45.30 32.91
N TYR A 8 4.78 44.08 32.47
CA TYR A 8 6.16 43.55 32.53
C TYR A 8 7.18 44.39 31.74
N LYS A 9 6.73 45.11 30.69
CA LYS A 9 7.64 45.87 29.82
C LYS A 9 7.98 47.26 30.36
N CYS A 10 7.02 47.99 30.93
CA CYS A 10 7.24 49.35 31.44
C CYS A 10 7.23 49.45 32.97
N GLY A 11 6.92 48.37 33.70
CA GLY A 11 6.91 48.34 35.16
C GLY A 11 5.73 49.05 35.83
N VAL A 12 4.87 49.72 35.07
CA VAL A 12 3.76 50.53 35.60
C VAL A 12 2.51 49.69 35.86
N GLU A 13 1.87 49.89 37.01
CA GLU A 13 0.55 49.38 37.34
C GLU A 13 -0.53 50.12 36.54
N LYS A 14 -1.35 49.37 35.80
CA LYS A 14 -2.36 49.92 34.87
C LYS A 14 -3.68 49.15 35.00
N PRO A 15 -4.83 49.78 34.71
CA PRO A 15 -6.11 49.07 34.64
C PRO A 15 -6.08 47.92 33.64
N ILE A 16 -6.79 46.82 33.93
CA ILE A 16 -6.83 45.62 33.08
C ILE A 16 -7.31 45.90 31.65
N GLU A 17 -8.11 46.96 31.44
CA GLU A 17 -8.60 47.41 30.14
C GLU A 17 -7.47 47.86 29.20
N LEU A 18 -6.34 48.28 29.76
CA LEU A 18 -5.14 48.64 29.00
C LEU A 18 -4.31 47.42 28.57
N PHE A 19 -4.81 46.20 28.78
CA PHE A 19 -4.19 44.95 28.34
C PHE A 19 -5.07 44.24 27.30
N VAL A 20 -4.44 43.48 26.40
CA VAL A 20 -5.15 42.71 25.37
C VAL A 20 -5.62 41.39 25.96
N LYS A 21 -6.89 41.02 25.75
CA LYS A 21 -7.43 39.71 26.17
C LYS A 21 -6.76 38.58 25.39
N ARG A 22 -6.27 37.55 26.08
CA ARG A 22 -5.59 36.37 25.52
C ARG A 22 -6.02 35.12 26.27
N LYS A 23 -6.73 34.21 25.59
CA LYS A 23 -7.29 32.98 26.18
C LYS A 23 -6.24 32.02 26.76
N ASN A 24 -5.01 32.05 26.24
CA ASN A 24 -3.95 31.12 26.62
C ASN A 24 -3.06 31.65 27.77
N HIS A 25 -3.36 32.83 28.32
CA HIS A 25 -2.63 33.38 29.47
C HIS A 25 -3.36 33.02 30.77
N LYS A 26 -2.61 32.79 31.85
CA LYS A 26 -3.13 32.35 33.16
C LYS A 26 -4.23 33.25 33.71
N ASP A 27 -4.15 34.56 33.48
CA ASP A 27 -5.12 35.56 33.93
C ASP A 27 -6.05 36.07 32.81
N GLY A 28 -5.97 35.49 31.60
CA GLY A 28 -6.77 35.89 30.44
C GLY A 28 -6.32 37.17 29.75
N PHE A 29 -5.20 37.79 30.18
CA PHE A 29 -4.68 39.04 29.60
C PHE A 29 -3.19 38.92 29.25
N GLU A 30 -2.76 39.68 28.25
CA GLU A 30 -1.34 39.76 27.90
C GLU A 30 -0.50 40.36 29.05
N ASN A 31 0.79 40.04 29.13
CA ASN A 31 1.66 40.47 30.24
C ASN A 31 2.19 41.91 30.08
N ARG A 32 1.95 42.53 28.91
CA ARG A 32 2.33 43.91 28.60
C ARG A 32 1.10 44.73 28.23
N CYS A 33 1.13 46.03 28.53
CA CYS A 33 0.04 46.93 28.16
C CYS A 33 -0.01 47.15 26.63
N LYS A 34 -1.18 47.60 26.13
CA LYS A 34 -1.47 47.85 24.72
C LYS A 34 -0.46 48.80 24.06
N GLN A 35 -0.01 49.83 24.79
CA GLN A 35 0.99 50.77 24.29
C GLN A 35 2.34 50.07 24.02
N CYS A 36 2.89 49.38 25.03
CA CYS A 36 4.13 48.64 24.88
C CYS A 36 4.03 47.53 23.81
N ALA A 37 2.84 46.92 23.65
CA ALA A 37 2.59 45.95 22.58
C ALA A 37 2.65 46.59 21.18
N ARG A 38 2.07 47.80 21.03
CA ARG A 38 2.08 48.56 19.77
C ARG A 38 3.50 49.00 19.40
N GLU A 39 4.23 49.59 20.34
CA GLU A 39 5.64 49.98 20.14
C GLU A 39 6.49 48.78 19.72
N TYR A 40 6.34 47.65 20.42
CA TYR A 40 7.02 46.41 20.08
C TYR A 40 6.67 45.92 18.67
N TYR A 41 5.40 45.98 18.27
CA TYR A 41 4.95 45.58 16.94
C TYR A 41 5.59 46.45 15.85
N HIS A 42 5.56 47.77 15.98
CA HIS A 42 6.16 48.67 14.99
C HIS A 42 7.67 48.48 14.89
N ALA A 43 8.37 48.36 16.02
CA ALA A 43 9.81 48.11 16.04
C ALA A 43 10.22 46.77 15.37
N ASN A 44 9.30 45.80 15.28
CA ASN A 44 9.58 44.47 14.72
C ASN A 44 8.77 44.16 13.44
N LYS A 45 8.04 45.14 12.89
CA LYS A 45 7.11 44.92 11.78
C LYS A 45 7.82 44.34 10.56
N GLU A 46 8.91 44.97 10.13
CA GLU A 46 9.69 44.54 8.95
C GLU A 46 10.27 43.14 9.15
N LYS A 47 10.88 42.86 10.31
CA LYS A 47 11.39 41.51 10.65
C LYS A 47 10.28 40.45 10.59
N CYS A 48 9.07 40.79 11.05
CA CYS A 48 7.92 39.89 10.99
C CYS A 48 7.46 39.64 9.56
N LEU A 49 7.39 40.70 8.73
CA LEU A 49 7.02 40.60 7.31
C LEU A 49 8.04 39.78 6.51
N GLU A 50 9.34 40.01 6.74
CA GLU A 50 10.41 39.25 6.10
C GLU A 50 10.32 37.76 6.46
N ARG A 51 10.14 37.44 7.75
CA ARG A 51 9.92 36.06 8.21
C ARG A 51 8.70 35.42 7.54
N ASN A 52 7.59 36.16 7.43
CA ASN A 52 6.39 35.65 6.77
C ASN A 52 6.61 35.44 5.27
N ARG A 53 7.39 36.29 4.60
CA ARG A 53 7.76 36.14 3.19
C ARG A 53 8.60 34.88 2.97
N LYS A 54 9.65 34.70 3.79
CA LYS A 54 10.49 33.49 3.78
C LYS A 54 9.67 32.23 4.00
N ARG A 55 8.78 32.24 5.01
CA ARG A 55 7.86 31.12 5.27
C ARG A 55 6.93 30.82 4.10
N ARG A 56 6.41 31.85 3.41
CA ARG A 56 5.56 31.66 2.23
C ARG A 56 6.34 31.05 1.07
N GLN A 57 7.61 31.41 0.89
CA GLN A 57 8.50 30.82 -0.10
C GLN A 57 8.77 29.34 0.23
N GLU A 58 9.16 29.04 1.48
CA GLU A 58 9.38 27.67 1.96
C GLU A 58 8.13 26.79 1.77
N MET A 59 6.94 27.32 2.04
CA MET A 59 5.67 26.59 1.84
C MET A 59 5.32 26.30 0.37
N GLN A 60 6.04 26.88 -0.59
CA GLN A 60 5.90 26.52 -2.00
C GLN A 60 6.83 25.38 -2.43
N GLU A 61 7.84 25.05 -1.63
CA GLU A 61 8.75 23.94 -1.89
C GLU A 61 8.01 22.60 -1.79
N ILE A 62 8.58 21.58 -2.42
CA ILE A 62 8.07 20.21 -2.39
C ILE A 62 8.72 19.46 -1.22
N CYS A 63 7.98 18.52 -0.63
CA CYS A 63 8.45 17.67 0.46
C CYS A 63 9.80 17.00 0.14
N LYS A 64 10.68 16.94 1.13
CA LYS A 64 12.00 16.26 1.08
C LYS A 64 11.97 14.75 0.82
N ILE A 65 10.80 14.14 0.65
CA ILE A 65 10.67 12.68 0.53
C ILE A 65 10.55 12.34 -0.95
N GLU A 66 11.42 11.44 -1.41
CA GLU A 66 11.39 10.95 -2.78
C GLU A 66 10.01 10.38 -3.13
N GLY A 67 9.49 10.77 -4.29
CA GLY A 67 8.14 10.39 -4.75
C GLY A 67 6.99 11.17 -4.08
N CYS A 68 7.24 12.11 -3.16
CA CYS A 68 6.21 12.96 -2.58
C CYS A 68 6.15 14.32 -3.27
N ASN A 69 5.04 14.59 -3.95
CA ASN A 69 4.82 15.86 -4.66
C ASN A 69 4.02 16.90 -3.84
N ASP A 70 3.79 16.63 -2.56
CA ASP A 70 3.06 17.53 -1.67
C ASP A 70 3.93 18.73 -1.26
N LYS A 71 3.29 19.90 -1.11
CA LYS A 71 3.95 21.12 -0.62
C LYS A 71 4.42 20.98 0.83
N VAL A 72 5.52 21.65 1.15
CA VAL A 72 6.08 21.73 2.51
C VAL A 72 5.12 22.45 3.44
N SER A 73 4.94 21.87 4.62
CA SER A 73 4.21 22.48 5.73
C SER A 73 5.15 23.01 6.81
N ALA A 74 6.20 22.25 7.14
CA ALA A 74 7.19 22.63 8.16
C ALA A 74 8.46 21.78 8.03
N LYS A 75 9.63 22.39 8.31
CA LYS A 75 10.94 21.71 8.36
C LYS A 75 11.32 20.98 7.05
N GLY A 76 10.77 21.40 5.91
CA GLY A 76 10.94 20.73 4.62
C GLY A 76 10.08 19.48 4.40
N PHE A 77 9.12 19.18 5.28
CA PHE A 77 8.18 18.06 5.11
C PHE A 77 6.77 18.56 4.83
N CYS A 78 6.01 17.83 4.01
CA CYS A 78 4.57 18.03 3.91
C CYS A 78 3.88 17.72 5.26
N ASN A 79 2.64 18.17 5.45
CA ASN A 79 1.93 17.99 6.72
C ASN A 79 1.85 16.51 7.16
N ARG A 80 1.69 15.58 6.20
CA ARG A 80 1.66 14.14 6.46
C ARG A 80 2.99 13.62 7.00
N HIS A 81 4.10 13.92 6.31
CA HIS A 81 5.44 13.47 6.70
C HIS A 81 5.96 14.19 7.95
N TYR A 82 5.63 15.47 8.13
CA TYR A 82 5.97 16.22 9.34
C TYR A 82 5.34 15.57 10.57
N LYS A 83 4.06 15.17 10.48
CA LYS A 83 3.38 14.46 11.58
C LYS A 83 4.02 13.10 11.87
N GLN A 84 4.34 12.31 10.84
CA GLN A 84 5.02 11.03 11.04
C GLN A 84 6.37 11.21 11.76
N MET A 85 7.20 12.14 11.27
CA MET A 85 8.50 12.44 11.88
C MET A 85 8.34 12.92 13.33
N ASN A 86 7.36 13.77 13.62
CA ASN A 86 7.13 14.29 14.97
C ASN A 86 6.55 13.24 15.94
N THR A 87 5.81 12.25 15.44
CA THR A 87 5.19 11.20 16.27
C THR A 87 6.08 9.98 16.45
N PHE A 88 6.75 9.54 15.39
CA PHE A 88 7.50 8.28 15.37
C PHE A 88 9.02 8.46 15.28
N GLY A 89 9.52 9.66 14.97
CA GLY A 89 10.94 9.91 14.73
C GLY A 89 11.45 9.39 13.39
N GLU A 90 10.61 8.72 12.61
CA GLU A 90 10.93 8.19 11.29
C GLU A 90 9.72 8.26 10.37
N ILE A 91 9.98 8.27 9.06
CA ILE A 91 8.94 8.22 8.03
C ILE A 91 8.78 6.77 7.62
N ARG A 92 7.57 6.24 7.82
CA ARG A 92 7.24 4.85 7.55
C ARG A 92 6.37 4.77 6.32
N ARG A 93 6.52 3.68 5.58
CA ARG A 93 5.57 3.33 4.53
C ARG A 93 4.18 3.13 5.13
N THR A 94 3.19 3.58 4.40
CA THR A 94 1.77 3.50 4.73
C THR A 94 1.04 2.64 3.71
N ARG A 95 -0.20 2.26 4.05
CA ARG A 95 -1.10 1.52 3.14
C ARG A 95 -1.42 2.23 1.83
N ILE A 96 -1.14 3.54 1.74
CA ILE A 96 -1.44 4.38 0.57
C ILE A 96 -0.24 4.45 -0.36
N ASP A 97 0.98 4.25 0.16
CA ASP A 97 2.18 4.43 -0.66
C ASP A 97 2.30 3.31 -1.71
N PRO A 98 2.61 3.65 -2.97
CA PRO A 98 2.58 2.74 -4.11
C PRO A 98 3.55 1.57 -3.96
N ASN A 99 3.34 0.48 -4.68
CA ASN A 99 4.28 -0.64 -4.69
C ASN A 99 5.57 -0.24 -5.43
N GLU A 100 6.73 -0.66 -4.94
CA GLU A 100 7.98 -0.47 -5.67
C GLU A 100 8.05 -1.53 -6.79
N ILE A 101 8.24 -1.10 -8.04
CA ILE A 101 8.35 -1.96 -9.21
C ILE A 101 9.76 -1.80 -9.80
N ILE A 102 10.50 -2.89 -9.91
CA ILE A 102 11.88 -2.93 -10.40
C ILE A 102 11.90 -3.69 -11.72
N ILE A 103 12.24 -3.01 -12.82
CA ILE A 103 12.33 -3.65 -14.14
C ILE A 103 13.62 -4.47 -14.24
N LYS A 104 13.50 -5.75 -14.62
CA LYS A 104 14.56 -6.75 -14.79
C LYS A 104 14.57 -7.26 -16.23
N GLY A 105 14.95 -6.41 -17.17
CA GLY A 105 14.97 -6.77 -18.58
C GLY A 105 13.56 -6.90 -19.17
N HIS A 106 13.08 -8.14 -19.34
CA HIS A 106 11.78 -8.43 -19.96
C HIS A 106 10.64 -8.64 -18.95
N TYR A 107 10.94 -8.73 -17.65
CA TYR A 107 9.94 -8.82 -16.59
C TYR A 107 10.21 -7.74 -15.52
N ALA A 108 9.28 -7.55 -14.59
CA ALA A 108 9.42 -6.64 -13.46
C ALA A 108 9.09 -7.34 -12.14
N GLU A 109 9.80 -6.94 -11.09
CA GLU A 109 9.60 -7.38 -9.71
C GLU A 109 8.83 -6.29 -8.95
N MET A 110 7.61 -6.59 -8.52
CA MET A 110 6.81 -5.71 -7.70
C MET A 110 6.87 -6.16 -6.23
N LYS A 111 7.38 -5.29 -5.35
CA LYS A 111 7.41 -5.54 -3.91
C LYS A 111 6.02 -5.36 -3.30
N LEU A 112 5.63 -6.30 -2.46
CA LEU A 112 4.37 -6.32 -1.72
C LEU A 112 4.64 -6.09 -0.23
N TYR A 113 3.82 -5.27 0.40
CA TYR A 113 4.03 -4.83 1.79
C TYR A 113 2.88 -5.28 2.68
N ASP A 114 3.17 -5.45 3.96
CA ASP A 114 2.17 -5.69 4.98
C ASP A 114 1.50 -4.37 5.46
N LYS A 115 0.61 -4.50 6.45
CA LYS A 115 -0.11 -3.36 7.06
C LYS A 115 0.82 -2.37 7.80
N CYS A 116 2.02 -2.82 8.16
CA CYS A 116 3.03 -2.03 8.86
C CYS A 116 4.04 -1.39 7.89
N GLY A 117 3.93 -1.66 6.58
CA GLY A 117 4.86 -1.17 5.57
C GLY A 117 6.12 -2.00 5.42
N LYS A 118 6.20 -3.19 6.03
CA LYS A 118 7.33 -4.11 5.86
C LYS A 118 7.14 -4.94 4.59
N GLU A 119 8.24 -5.20 3.88
CA GLU A 119 8.25 -6.10 2.72
C GLU A 119 7.79 -7.50 3.15
N LYS A 120 6.80 -8.02 2.43
CA LYS A 120 6.13 -9.29 2.71
C LYS A 120 6.43 -10.35 1.64
N ALA A 121 6.45 -9.94 0.38
CA ALA A 121 6.68 -10.81 -0.78
C ALA A 121 7.07 -9.97 -2.00
N ILE A 122 7.57 -10.63 -3.04
CA ILE A 122 7.81 -10.05 -4.37
C ILE A 122 6.96 -10.81 -5.36
N THR A 123 6.31 -10.12 -6.30
CA THR A 123 5.59 -10.74 -7.41
C THR A 123 6.20 -10.35 -8.75
N LEU A 124 6.23 -11.29 -9.69
CA LEU A 124 6.74 -11.12 -11.04
C LEU A 124 5.59 -10.76 -11.98
N ILE A 125 5.80 -9.79 -12.87
CA ILE A 125 4.88 -9.38 -13.93
C ILE A 125 5.66 -9.09 -15.21
N ASP A 126 5.02 -9.10 -16.37
CA ASP A 126 5.67 -8.64 -17.61
C ASP A 126 5.82 -7.11 -17.61
N VAL A 127 6.87 -6.61 -18.26
CA VAL A 127 7.16 -5.16 -18.30
C VAL A 127 6.03 -4.38 -18.98
N GLU A 128 5.37 -4.97 -19.97
CA GLU A 128 4.23 -4.37 -20.68
C GLU A 128 3.01 -4.12 -19.79
N ASP A 129 2.87 -4.88 -18.69
CA ASP A 129 1.75 -4.74 -17.77
C ASP A 129 2.02 -3.74 -16.64
N VAL A 130 3.26 -3.24 -16.50
CA VAL A 130 3.64 -2.27 -15.46
C VAL A 130 2.73 -1.03 -15.47
N PRO A 131 2.46 -0.35 -16.62
CA PRO A 131 1.58 0.82 -16.63
C PRO A 131 0.15 0.53 -16.18
N LEU A 132 -0.33 -0.69 -16.41
CA LEU A 132 -1.66 -1.13 -15.98
C LEU A 132 -1.70 -1.39 -14.47
N VAL A 133 -0.65 -2.04 -13.95
CA VAL A 133 -0.55 -2.47 -12.54
C VAL A 133 -0.22 -1.32 -11.59
N ASP A 134 0.58 -0.34 -12.02
CA ASP A 134 1.09 0.78 -11.19
C ASP A 134 -0.01 1.73 -10.69
N ASN A 135 -1.16 1.77 -11.37
CA ASN A 135 -2.32 2.57 -10.95
C ASN A 135 -3.03 2.03 -9.70
N TYR A 136 -2.64 0.85 -9.21
CA TYR A 136 -3.30 0.17 -8.10
C TYR A 136 -2.33 -0.18 -6.98
N LYS A 137 -2.86 -0.20 -5.75
CA LYS A 137 -2.13 -0.70 -4.58
C LYS A 137 -2.37 -2.20 -4.43
N TRP A 138 -1.33 -3.01 -4.61
CA TRP A 138 -1.38 -4.46 -4.50
C TRP A 138 -0.87 -4.97 -3.16
N CYS A 139 -1.51 -6.02 -2.64
CA CYS A 139 -1.12 -6.71 -1.42
C CYS A 139 -1.23 -8.23 -1.60
N TYR A 140 -0.43 -8.98 -0.84
CA TYR A 140 -0.50 -10.43 -0.82
C TYR A 140 -1.39 -10.92 0.33
N LYS A 141 -2.52 -11.53 0.03
CA LYS A 141 -3.50 -12.02 1.03
C LYS A 141 -4.25 -13.22 0.47
N GLU A 142 -4.58 -14.18 1.34
CA GLU A 142 -5.34 -15.39 0.97
C GLU A 142 -4.68 -16.19 -0.17
N GLY A 143 -3.34 -16.20 -0.21
CA GLY A 143 -2.57 -16.93 -1.23
C GLY A 143 -2.47 -16.23 -2.58
N TYR A 144 -3.03 -15.03 -2.76
CA TYR A 144 -2.99 -14.32 -4.04
C TYR A 144 -2.57 -12.86 -3.88
N VAL A 145 -2.05 -12.30 -4.97
CA VAL A 145 -1.84 -10.86 -5.10
C VAL A 145 -3.15 -10.21 -5.51
N MET A 146 -3.59 -9.20 -4.75
CA MET A 146 -4.91 -8.59 -4.90
C MET A 146 -4.92 -7.10 -4.54
N THR A 147 -5.90 -6.39 -5.08
CA THR A 147 -6.23 -4.99 -4.75
C THR A 147 -7.73 -4.84 -4.48
N GLY A 148 -8.14 -3.70 -3.91
CA GLY A 148 -9.52 -3.38 -3.56
C GLY A 148 -9.71 -2.97 -2.10
N HIS A 149 -10.82 -2.30 -1.80
CA HIS A 149 -11.16 -1.90 -0.42
C HIS A 149 -12.09 -2.91 0.23
N THR A 150 -11.92 -3.15 1.53
CA THR A 150 -12.80 -4.04 2.31
C THR A 150 -14.27 -3.61 2.34
N ARG A 151 -14.59 -2.37 1.95
CA ARG A 151 -15.96 -1.82 1.95
C ARG A 151 -16.61 -1.78 0.56
N SER A 152 -15.88 -2.14 -0.49
CA SER A 152 -16.38 -2.18 -1.86
C SER A 152 -16.25 -3.58 -2.42
N ASN A 153 -17.14 -3.94 -3.35
CA ASN A 153 -17.05 -5.21 -4.07
C ASN A 153 -16.05 -5.16 -5.23
N ASP A 154 -15.03 -4.31 -5.15
CA ASP A 154 -14.10 -3.98 -6.24
C ASP A 154 -12.79 -4.79 -6.19
N ARG A 155 -12.79 -5.87 -5.40
CA ARG A 155 -11.64 -6.77 -5.22
C ARG A 155 -11.19 -7.33 -6.56
N LYS A 156 -9.93 -7.06 -6.92
CA LYS A 156 -9.30 -7.59 -8.15
C LYS A 156 -8.12 -8.48 -7.77
N LEU A 157 -8.02 -9.62 -8.44
CA LEU A 157 -6.86 -10.50 -8.36
C LEU A 157 -5.88 -10.14 -9.49
N LEU A 158 -4.58 -10.09 -9.20
CA LEU A 158 -3.58 -9.61 -10.15
C LEU A 158 -3.55 -10.44 -11.43
N HIS A 159 -3.48 -11.77 -11.29
CA HIS A 159 -3.49 -12.70 -12.43
C HIS A 159 -4.73 -12.54 -13.34
N ARG A 160 -5.94 -12.37 -12.77
CA ARG A 160 -7.15 -12.11 -13.57
C ARG A 160 -7.13 -10.74 -14.24
N PHE A 161 -6.59 -9.74 -13.55
CA PHE A 161 -6.51 -8.37 -14.03
C PHE A 161 -5.56 -8.24 -15.22
N ILE A 162 -4.38 -8.87 -15.15
CA ILE A 162 -3.40 -8.90 -16.25
C ILE A 162 -3.96 -9.62 -17.49
N MET A 163 -4.66 -10.74 -17.29
CA MET A 163 -5.23 -11.52 -18.39
C MET A 163 -6.53 -10.92 -18.96
N ASN A 164 -7.08 -9.87 -18.34
CA ASN A 164 -8.42 -9.35 -18.65
C ASN A 164 -9.46 -10.47 -18.81
N ALA A 165 -9.48 -11.40 -17.84
CA ALA A 165 -10.22 -12.64 -17.97
C ALA A 165 -11.74 -12.43 -17.84
N PRO A 166 -12.56 -13.11 -18.66
CA PRO A 166 -14.02 -13.11 -18.53
C PRO A 166 -14.50 -13.53 -17.12
N ASP A 167 -15.69 -13.07 -16.73
CA ASP A 167 -16.24 -13.32 -15.40
C ASP A 167 -16.52 -14.82 -15.14
N ASP A 168 -16.91 -15.55 -16.19
CA ASP A 168 -17.22 -17.00 -16.17
C ASP A 168 -15.98 -17.91 -16.21
N LYS A 169 -14.78 -17.34 -16.33
CA LYS A 169 -13.51 -18.08 -16.39
C LYS A 169 -12.64 -17.83 -15.17
N VAL A 170 -11.72 -18.76 -14.93
CA VAL A 170 -10.68 -18.66 -13.91
C VAL A 170 -9.34 -18.49 -14.59
N VAL A 171 -8.39 -17.80 -13.96
CA VAL A 171 -7.00 -17.76 -14.42
C VAL A 171 -6.17 -18.57 -13.44
N ASP A 172 -5.43 -19.54 -13.99
CA ASP A 172 -4.62 -20.50 -13.24
C ASP A 172 -3.13 -20.23 -13.50
N HIS A 173 -2.30 -20.52 -12.50
CA HIS A 173 -0.85 -20.41 -12.54
C HIS A 173 -0.26 -21.76 -12.97
N ILE A 174 0.36 -21.80 -14.14
CA ILE A 174 0.89 -23.04 -14.74
C ILE A 174 1.89 -23.73 -13.79
N ASN A 175 2.78 -22.95 -13.16
CA ASN A 175 3.77 -23.44 -12.20
C ASN A 175 3.27 -23.51 -10.74
N GLN A 176 2.00 -23.19 -10.46
CA GLN A 176 1.41 -23.11 -9.11
C GLN A 176 2.02 -22.06 -8.16
N ASP A 177 2.87 -21.16 -8.67
CA ASP A 177 3.39 -20.01 -7.92
C ASP A 177 2.50 -18.78 -8.16
N THR A 178 1.72 -18.42 -7.15
CA THR A 178 0.79 -17.28 -7.21
C THR A 178 1.47 -15.92 -7.16
N LEU A 179 2.79 -15.88 -6.92
CA LEU A 179 3.63 -14.70 -7.03
C LEU A 179 4.22 -14.53 -8.43
N ASP A 180 4.17 -15.54 -9.30
CA ASP A 180 4.60 -15.42 -10.69
C ASP A 180 3.40 -15.11 -11.61
N ASN A 181 3.10 -13.82 -11.76
CA ASN A 181 1.95 -13.33 -12.54
C ASN A 181 2.37 -12.88 -13.95
N ARG A 182 3.49 -13.38 -14.48
CA ARG A 182 3.86 -13.21 -15.91
C ARG A 182 2.89 -13.99 -16.79
N LYS A 183 2.48 -13.44 -17.92
CA LYS A 183 1.54 -14.05 -18.89
C LYS A 183 2.00 -15.43 -19.35
N SER A 184 3.30 -15.66 -19.49
CA SER A 184 3.85 -16.98 -19.82
C SER A 184 3.52 -18.06 -18.79
N ASN A 185 3.20 -17.66 -17.55
CA ASN A 185 2.83 -18.54 -16.45
C ASN A 185 1.31 -18.55 -16.17
N LEU A 186 0.51 -17.79 -16.91
CA LEU A 186 -0.93 -17.68 -16.69
C LEU A 186 -1.72 -18.34 -17.81
N ARG A 187 -2.82 -19.01 -17.46
CA ARG A 187 -3.78 -19.56 -18.43
C ARG A 187 -5.21 -19.29 -18.01
N VAL A 188 -6.06 -18.92 -18.97
CA VAL A 188 -7.51 -18.86 -18.77
C VAL A 188 -8.06 -20.27 -18.89
N CYS A 189 -8.77 -20.74 -17.86
CA CYS A 189 -9.33 -22.07 -17.80
C CYS A 189 -10.72 -22.08 -17.13
N THR A 190 -11.40 -23.20 -17.25
CA THR A 190 -12.63 -23.49 -16.51
C THR A 190 -12.33 -23.89 -15.06
N VAL A 191 -13.33 -23.80 -14.18
CA VAL A 191 -13.21 -24.24 -12.78
C VAL A 191 -12.82 -25.73 -12.69
N ALA A 192 -13.31 -26.55 -13.61
CA ALA A 192 -12.99 -27.98 -13.68
C ALA A 192 -11.53 -28.24 -14.08
N GLU A 193 -11.01 -27.50 -15.06
CA GLU A 193 -9.59 -27.55 -15.45
C GLU A 193 -8.66 -27.08 -14.35
N ASN A 194 -9.00 -25.98 -13.67
CA ASN A 194 -8.24 -25.48 -12.52
C ASN A 194 -8.19 -26.51 -11.39
N SER A 195 -9.33 -27.14 -11.08
CA SER A 195 -9.42 -28.15 -10.02
C SER A 195 -8.57 -29.39 -10.33
N ARG A 196 -8.45 -29.77 -11.62
CA ARG A 196 -7.55 -30.85 -12.06
C ARG A 196 -6.08 -30.51 -11.83
N ASN A 197 -5.68 -29.24 -11.95
CA ASN A 197 -4.31 -28.80 -11.66
C ASN A 197 -4.00 -28.82 -10.15
N SER A 198 -5.02 -28.61 -9.30
CA SER A 198 -4.89 -28.67 -7.84
C SER A 198 -4.91 -30.09 -7.27
N SER A 199 -5.51 -31.06 -7.96
CA SER A 199 -5.65 -32.41 -7.44
C SER A 199 -4.31 -33.15 -7.44
N LYS A 200 -3.73 -33.34 -6.24
CA LYS A 200 -2.66 -34.33 -6.01
C LYS A 200 -3.11 -35.78 -6.25
N THR A 201 -4.41 -35.99 -6.50
CA THR A 201 -4.98 -37.29 -6.83
C THR A 201 -4.54 -37.67 -8.24
N ILE A 202 -3.41 -38.34 -8.29
CA ILE A 202 -2.92 -38.98 -9.49
C ILE A 202 -4.02 -39.96 -9.92
N GLY A 203 -4.53 -39.84 -11.15
CA GLY A 203 -5.50 -40.75 -11.76
C GLY A 203 -4.98 -42.20 -11.94
N VAL A 204 -3.92 -42.56 -11.21
CA VAL A 204 -3.23 -43.82 -11.20
C VAL A 204 -3.59 -44.58 -9.93
N TYR A 205 -4.26 -45.71 -10.10
CA TYR A 205 -4.63 -46.60 -9.00
C TYR A 205 -4.32 -48.05 -9.34
N ARG A 206 -4.02 -48.85 -8.30
CA ARG A 206 -3.74 -50.28 -8.42
C ARG A 206 -4.97 -51.06 -7.97
N ARG A 207 -5.56 -51.85 -8.87
CA ARG A 207 -6.67 -52.74 -8.56
C ARG A 207 -6.13 -54.10 -8.10
N LYS A 208 -6.57 -54.58 -6.94
CA LYS A 208 -6.15 -55.87 -6.35
C LYS A 208 -7.16 -57.00 -6.60
N ASP A 209 -8.25 -56.73 -7.29
CA ASP A 209 -9.31 -57.68 -7.65
C ASP A 209 -8.90 -58.55 -8.85
N CYS A 210 -8.36 -59.72 -8.52
CA CYS A 210 -8.42 -61.02 -9.21
C CYS A 210 -8.55 -61.03 -10.75
N LYS A 211 -7.40 -60.86 -11.44
CA LYS A 211 -6.95 -61.49 -12.72
C LYS A 211 -5.81 -60.71 -13.40
N SER A 212 -5.48 -59.50 -12.93
CA SER A 212 -4.33 -58.72 -13.42
C SER A 212 -3.85 -57.75 -12.33
N ASP A 213 -2.66 -57.94 -11.75
CA ASP A 213 -2.00 -56.98 -10.86
C ASP A 213 -1.36 -55.87 -11.71
N VAL A 214 -2.19 -54.94 -12.17
CA VAL A 214 -1.78 -53.87 -13.09
C VAL A 214 -2.18 -52.51 -12.56
N TRP A 215 -1.33 -51.53 -12.79
CA TRP A 215 -1.60 -50.12 -12.58
C TRP A 215 -2.54 -49.62 -13.68
N ARG A 216 -3.52 -48.79 -13.33
CA ARG A 216 -4.43 -48.18 -14.31
C ARG A 216 -4.33 -46.68 -14.21
N ALA A 217 -4.21 -46.02 -15.35
CA ALA A 217 -4.27 -44.56 -15.46
C ALA A 217 -5.61 -44.16 -16.10
N MET A 218 -6.31 -43.23 -15.47
CA MET A 218 -7.59 -42.69 -15.92
C MET A 218 -7.64 -41.21 -15.59
N ILE A 219 -8.14 -40.42 -16.54
CA ILE A 219 -8.41 -39.00 -16.35
C ILE A 219 -9.89 -38.74 -16.59
N MET A 220 -10.43 -37.74 -15.88
CA MET A 220 -11.78 -37.24 -16.14
C MET A 220 -11.66 -36.02 -17.07
N ILE A 221 -12.34 -36.04 -18.22
CA ILE A 221 -12.49 -34.87 -19.10
C ILE A 221 -13.99 -34.63 -19.28
N ASP A 222 -14.45 -33.42 -18.98
CA ASP A 222 -15.86 -33.00 -19.09
C ASP A 222 -16.88 -33.91 -18.38
N GLY A 223 -16.47 -34.53 -17.27
CA GLY A 223 -17.30 -35.46 -16.49
C GLY A 223 -17.24 -36.91 -16.97
N GLU A 224 -16.60 -37.18 -18.11
CA GLU A 224 -16.46 -38.51 -18.68
C GLU A 224 -15.07 -39.13 -18.38
N PRO A 225 -15.01 -40.41 -17.97
CA PRO A 225 -13.75 -41.09 -17.68
C PRO A 225 -13.04 -41.56 -18.96
N ILE A 226 -11.88 -40.97 -19.26
CA ILE A 226 -10.99 -41.44 -20.32
C ILE A 226 -9.95 -42.39 -19.71
N LYS A 227 -9.92 -43.63 -20.23
CA LYS A 227 -8.96 -44.67 -19.84
C LYS A 227 -7.68 -44.50 -20.64
N LEU A 228 -6.58 -44.11 -19.97
CA LEU A 228 -5.27 -43.92 -20.62
C LEU A 228 -4.55 -45.25 -20.85
N GLY A 229 -4.77 -46.23 -19.99
CA GLY A 229 -4.23 -47.57 -20.19
C GLY A 229 -4.10 -48.41 -18.92
N LYS A 230 -3.52 -49.60 -19.11
CA LYS A 230 -3.09 -50.51 -18.05
C LYS A 230 -1.59 -50.69 -18.18
N PHE A 231 -0.87 -50.60 -17.07
CA PHE A 231 0.60 -50.61 -17.01
C PHE A 231 1.06 -51.60 -15.95
N ASN A 232 2.27 -52.13 -16.12
CA ASN A 232 2.84 -53.09 -15.17
C ASN A 232 3.52 -52.38 -13.98
N ASN A 233 3.96 -51.14 -14.17
CA ASN A 233 4.58 -50.34 -13.11
C ASN A 233 3.87 -48.98 -12.93
N LYS A 234 4.08 -48.40 -11.75
CA LYS A 234 3.46 -47.12 -11.36
C LYS A 234 4.00 -45.95 -12.18
N GLU A 235 5.27 -45.98 -12.55
CA GLU A 235 5.94 -44.88 -13.25
C GLU A 235 5.45 -44.72 -14.70
N GLU A 236 5.23 -45.82 -15.42
CA GLU A 236 4.63 -45.79 -16.76
C GLU A 236 3.20 -45.28 -16.69
N ALA A 237 2.43 -45.70 -15.69
CA ALA A 237 1.07 -45.19 -15.48
C ALA A 237 1.05 -43.69 -15.13
N LEU A 238 2.11 -43.16 -14.51
CA LEU A 238 2.27 -41.73 -14.20
C LEU A 238 2.65 -40.88 -15.43
N LYS A 239 3.30 -41.48 -16.42
CA LYS A 239 3.75 -40.81 -17.65
C LYS A 239 2.70 -40.81 -18.76
N ALA A 240 1.72 -41.71 -18.69
CA ALA A 240 0.62 -41.84 -19.64
C ALA A 240 -0.47 -40.79 -19.39
#